data_AF-A0A316PD91-F1
#
_entry.id   AF-A0A316PD91-F1
#
_cell.length_a   1.000
_cell.length_b   1.000
_cell.length_c   1.000
_cell.angle_alpha   90.00
_cell.angle_beta   90.00
_cell.angle_gamma   90.00
#
_symmetry.space_group_name_H-M   'P 1'
#
loop_
_entity.id
_entity.type
_entity.pdbx_description
1 polymer ?
#
loop_
_entity_poly.entity_id
_entity_poly.type
_entity_poly.pdbx_seq_one_letter_code
_entity_poly.pdbx_strand_id
1 'polypeptide(L)'
;MRGILIGVKTGSAGALYNIIISCFSLHRIALLRNTDAVSVLRENGFLEVYAIKKLIKKICSGISVGCVAFVAIIFIFPLFEGGANAFFRQKTGEGWQQLAAYCIIIATGFSVPTMIYESSRLSFRLKILIHLTAGALIYLITAHFSGWIKTRPDAAALFLLISSAIAAFPALHAFLSAKRRAK
;
A
#
# COMPACT_ATOMS: atom_id res chain seq x y z
N MET A 1 -39.19 15.19 -22.16
CA MET A 1 -38.78 14.14 -21.20
C MET A 1 -37.27 14.16 -21.09
N ARG A 2 -36.72 14.56 -19.93
CA ARG A 2 -35.28 14.71 -19.66
C ARG A 2 -34.73 13.36 -19.20
N GLY A 3 -33.81 12.77 -19.98
CA GLY A 3 -33.07 11.56 -19.59
C GLY A 3 -31.93 11.94 -18.65
N ILE A 4 -31.99 11.44 -17.41
CA ILE A 4 -30.93 11.55 -16.40
C ILE A 4 -29.82 10.58 -16.79
N LEU A 5 -28.77 11.09 -17.44
CA LEU A 5 -27.50 10.39 -17.59
C LEU A 5 -26.78 10.44 -16.24
N ILE A 6 -26.78 9.30 -15.54
CA ILE A 6 -25.98 9.08 -14.33
C ILE A 6 -24.53 8.97 -14.78
N GLY A 7 -23.82 10.10 -14.78
CA GLY A 7 -22.39 10.16 -15.01
C GLY A 7 -21.63 9.55 -13.83
N VAL A 8 -21.39 8.24 -13.87
CA VAL A 8 -20.43 7.60 -12.97
C VAL A 8 -19.03 8.00 -13.44
N LYS A 9 -18.37 8.86 -12.67
CA LYS A 9 -16.97 9.26 -12.88
C LYS A 9 -16.03 8.10 -12.52
N THR A 10 -16.12 6.99 -13.24
CA THR A 10 -15.16 5.88 -13.18
C THR A 10 -13.90 6.30 -13.93
N GLY A 11 -12.77 6.53 -13.25
CA GLY A 11 -11.53 6.77 -14.01
C GLY A 11 -10.24 6.99 -13.22
N SER A 12 -10.27 7.68 -12.08
CA SER A 12 -9.01 8.11 -11.43
C SER A 12 -8.47 7.13 -10.39
N ALA A 13 -9.33 6.58 -9.53
CA ALA A 13 -8.90 5.73 -8.41
C ALA A 13 -8.39 4.34 -8.85
N GLY A 14 -9.02 3.74 -9.86
CA GLY A 14 -8.65 2.42 -10.38
C GLY A 14 -7.32 2.43 -11.15
N ALA A 15 -7.05 3.51 -11.92
CA ALA A 15 -5.79 3.70 -12.60
C ALA A 15 -4.62 3.92 -11.61
N LEU A 16 -4.88 4.69 -10.53
CA LEU A 16 -3.91 4.90 -9.45
C LEU A 16 -3.52 3.58 -8.77
N TYR A 17 -4.52 2.75 -8.46
CA TYR A 17 -4.33 1.42 -7.86
C TYR A 17 -3.46 0.51 -8.74
N ASN A 18 -3.73 0.47 -10.05
CA ASN A 18 -2.98 -0.35 -11.00
C ASN A 18 -1.53 0.13 -11.19
N ILE A 19 -1.30 1.45 -11.22
CA ILE A 19 0.05 2.03 -11.32
C ILE A 19 0.86 1.72 -10.06
N ILE A 20 0.27 1.86 -8.88
CA ILE A 20 0.92 1.53 -7.60
C ILE A 20 1.31 0.05 -7.57
N ILE A 21 0.40 -0.87 -7.93
CA ILE A 21 0.71 -2.33 -7.98
C ILE A 21 1.80 -2.67 -9.00
N SER A 22 1.81 -2.04 -10.17
CA SER A 22 2.88 -2.25 -11.16
C SER A 22 4.23 -1.76 -10.64
N CYS A 23 4.30 -0.60 -9.96
CA CYS A 23 5.51 -0.12 -9.31
C CYS A 23 6.00 -1.07 -8.19
N PHE A 24 5.08 -1.66 -7.42
CA PHE A 24 5.43 -2.69 -6.42
C PHE A 24 5.96 -3.99 -7.03
N SER A 25 5.43 -4.39 -8.20
CA SER A 25 5.88 -5.60 -8.91
C SER A 25 7.31 -5.45 -9.44
N LEU A 26 7.68 -4.27 -9.96
CA LEU A 26 9.08 -3.96 -10.31
C LEU A 26 9.99 -3.84 -9.07
N HIS A 27 9.49 -3.27 -7.98
CA HIS A 27 10.25 -3.16 -6.74
C HIS A 27 10.59 -4.54 -6.12
N ARG A 28 9.70 -5.53 -6.30
CA ARG A 28 9.91 -6.93 -5.88
C ARG A 28 11.07 -7.60 -6.63
N ILE A 29 11.33 -7.24 -7.89
CA ILE A 29 12.47 -7.75 -8.68
C ILE A 29 13.78 -7.09 -8.23
N ALA A 30 13.75 -5.79 -7.92
CA ALA A 30 14.92 -5.07 -7.40
C ALA A 30 15.33 -5.50 -5.98
N LEU A 31 14.37 -5.88 -5.12
CA LEU A 31 14.63 -6.32 -3.74
C LEU A 31 15.22 -7.74 -3.64
N LEU A 32 15.23 -8.53 -4.72
CA LEU A 32 15.86 -9.86 -4.76
C LEU A 32 17.37 -9.81 -5.05
N ARG A 33 17.95 -8.61 -5.28
CA ARG A 33 19.35 -8.43 -5.66
C ARG A 33 20.16 -7.69 -4.60
N ASN A 34 20.00 -8.04 -3.33
CA ASN A 34 20.94 -7.61 -2.28
C ASN A 34 20.84 -8.55 -1.07
N THR A 35 21.41 -9.74 -1.23
CA THR A 35 21.62 -10.73 -0.17
C THR A 35 23.09 -11.01 -0.07
N ASP A 36 23.87 -10.06 0.45
CA ASP A 36 25.24 -10.33 0.85
C ASP A 36 25.46 -9.91 2.30
N ALA A 37 25.86 -10.93 3.08
CA ALA A 37 26.63 -10.88 4.31
C ALA A 37 26.08 -10.07 5.50
N VAL A 38 25.33 -10.75 6.39
CA VAL A 38 25.53 -10.60 7.84
C VAL A 38 25.24 -11.93 8.52
N SER A 39 26.18 -12.87 8.42
CA SER A 39 26.31 -13.94 9.39
C SER A 39 27.33 -13.52 10.44
N VAL A 40 27.07 -13.89 11.70
CA VAL A 40 28.00 -13.81 12.85
C VAL A 40 27.95 -12.47 13.62
N LEU A 41 27.05 -12.39 14.63
CA LEU A 41 27.37 -12.29 16.07
C LEU A 41 26.12 -11.95 16.91
N ARG A 42 26.08 -12.56 18.10
CA ARG A 42 24.96 -12.74 19.01
C ARG A 42 25.14 -11.85 20.24
N GLU A 43 24.29 -10.85 20.42
CA GLU A 43 23.86 -10.30 21.72
C GLU A 43 22.58 -9.47 21.53
N ASN A 44 21.73 -9.46 22.56
CA ASN A 44 20.31 -9.04 22.46
C ASN A 44 20.09 -7.57 22.05
N GLY A 45 21.12 -6.70 22.08
CA GLY A 45 21.05 -5.32 21.57
C GLY A 45 21.23 -5.19 20.04
N PHE A 46 21.93 -6.14 19.39
CA PHE A 46 22.17 -6.07 17.93
C PHE A 46 20.90 -6.39 17.11
N LEU A 47 20.03 -7.27 17.62
CA LEU A 47 18.77 -7.63 16.95
C LEU A 47 17.82 -6.44 16.84
N GLU A 48 17.74 -5.59 17.87
CA GLU A 48 16.93 -4.37 17.83
C GLU A 48 17.50 -3.38 16.82
N VAL A 49 18.82 -3.14 16.84
CA VAL A 49 19.49 -2.26 15.86
C VAL A 49 19.31 -2.79 14.44
N TYR A 50 19.42 -4.10 14.22
CA TYR A 50 19.20 -4.74 12.93
C TYR A 50 17.74 -4.59 12.46
N ALA A 51 16.77 -4.83 13.35
CA ALA A 51 15.36 -4.65 13.05
C ALA A 51 15.02 -3.20 12.71
N ILE A 52 15.60 -2.24 13.44
CA ILE A 52 15.44 -0.79 13.18
C ILE A 52 16.06 -0.40 11.83
N LYS A 53 17.30 -0.81 11.54
CA LYS A 53 17.94 -0.55 10.24
C LYS A 53 17.09 -1.06 9.09
N LYS A 54 16.53 -2.25 9.25
CA LYS A 54 15.65 -2.86 8.26
C LYS A 54 14.34 -2.12 8.10
N LEU A 55 13.70 -1.70 9.20
CA LEU A 55 12.49 -0.88 9.18
C LEU A 55 12.75 0.44 8.45
N ILE A 56 13.84 1.14 8.78
CA ILE A 56 14.27 2.37 8.11
C ILE A 56 14.44 2.13 6.61
N LYS A 57 15.14 1.05 6.22
CA LYS A 57 15.31 0.69 4.80
C LYS A 57 13.97 0.54 4.10
N LYS A 58 12.99 -0.11 4.73
CA LYS A 58 11.64 -0.27 4.15
C LYS A 58 10.86 1.04 4.08
N ILE A 59 10.98 1.91 5.09
CA ILE A 59 10.38 3.25 5.05
C ILE A 59 10.99 4.07 3.91
N CYS A 60 12.31 4.16 3.82
CA CYS A 60 13.01 4.84 2.73
C CYS A 60 12.57 4.29 1.37
N SER A 61 12.48 2.97 1.24
CA SER A 61 12.00 2.31 0.03
C SER A 61 10.56 2.71 -0.34
N GLY A 62 9.68 2.79 0.66
CA GLY A 62 8.30 3.23 0.49
C GLY A 62 8.21 4.69 0.05
N ILE A 63 9.01 5.57 0.65
CA ILE A 63 9.11 6.98 0.24
C ILE A 63 9.58 7.08 -1.21
N SER A 64 10.65 6.37 -1.57
CA SER A 64 11.16 6.37 -2.96
C SER A 64 10.10 5.91 -3.96
N VAL A 65 9.41 4.80 -3.69
CA VAL A 65 8.33 4.30 -4.54
C VAL A 65 7.16 5.29 -4.61
N GLY A 66 6.81 5.93 -3.50
CA GLY A 66 5.76 6.96 -3.45
C GLY A 66 6.10 8.19 -4.29
N CYS A 67 7.34 8.68 -4.24
CA CYS A 67 7.82 9.76 -5.09
C CYS A 67 7.76 9.37 -6.58
N VAL A 68 8.21 8.16 -6.93
CA VAL A 68 8.13 7.64 -8.31
C VAL A 68 6.67 7.54 -8.76
N ALA A 69 5.76 7.07 -7.91
CA ALA A 69 4.34 6.99 -8.23
C ALA A 69 3.73 8.38 -8.46
N PHE A 70 4.08 9.37 -7.64
CA PHE A 70 3.65 10.76 -7.84
C PHE A 70 4.15 11.32 -9.19
N VAL A 71 5.43 11.12 -9.51
CA VAL A 71 6.00 11.51 -10.81
C VAL A 71 5.29 10.79 -11.96
N ALA A 72 5.04 9.48 -11.84
CA ALA A 72 4.31 8.74 -12.85
C ALA A 72 2.89 9.30 -13.06
N ILE A 73 2.20 9.69 -11.99
CA ILE A 73 0.86 10.29 -12.07
C ILE A 73 0.89 11.58 -12.89
N ILE A 74 1.83 12.49 -12.61
CA ILE A 74 1.90 13.77 -13.32
C ILE A 74 2.38 13.66 -14.76
N PHE A 75 2.94 12.53 -15.19
CA PHE A 75 3.30 12.27 -16.59
C PHE A 75 2.21 11.52 -17.35
N ILE A 76 1.55 10.54 -16.69
CA ILE A 76 0.58 9.64 -17.33
C ILE A 76 -0.81 10.28 -17.39
N PHE A 77 -1.31 10.84 -16.28
CA PHE A 77 -2.69 11.34 -16.24
C PHE A 77 -2.97 12.54 -17.15
N PRO A 78 -2.02 13.47 -17.42
CA PRO A 78 -2.25 14.50 -18.44
C PRO A 78 -2.65 13.97 -19.82
N LEU A 79 -2.21 12.76 -20.18
CA LEU A 79 -2.53 12.14 -21.47
C LEU A 79 -4.04 11.87 -21.62
N PHE A 80 -4.77 11.77 -20.51
CA PHE A 80 -6.21 11.48 -20.47
C PHE A 80 -7.06 12.71 -20.12
N GLU A 81 -6.44 13.81 -19.70
CA GLU A 81 -7.10 14.97 -19.09
C GLU A 81 -7.00 16.23 -19.96
N GLY A 82 -6.76 16.05 -21.27
CA GLY A 82 -6.66 17.16 -22.23
C GLY A 82 -5.29 17.85 -22.26
N GLY A 83 -4.24 17.17 -21.79
CA GLY A 83 -2.85 17.65 -21.78
C GLY A 83 -2.39 18.24 -20.45
N ALA A 84 -1.08 18.53 -20.36
CA ALA A 84 -0.42 18.95 -19.12
C ALA A 84 -1.08 20.18 -18.47
N ASN A 85 -1.33 21.24 -19.25
CA ASN A 85 -1.89 22.48 -18.72
C ASN A 85 -3.31 22.31 -18.16
N ALA A 86 -4.13 21.46 -18.78
CA ALA A 86 -5.48 21.16 -18.30
C ALA A 86 -5.42 20.35 -17.00
N PHE A 87 -4.53 19.35 -16.93
CA PHE A 87 -4.31 18.53 -15.74
C PHE A 87 -3.78 19.34 -14.54
N PHE A 88 -2.76 20.17 -14.74
CA PHE A 88 -2.16 20.96 -13.66
C PHE A 88 -3.11 22.01 -13.07
N ARG A 89 -4.07 22.52 -13.86
CA ARG A 89 -5.12 23.45 -13.39
C ARG A 89 -6.16 22.79 -12.47
N GLN A 90 -6.21 21.47 -12.38
CA GLN A 90 -7.21 20.77 -11.56
C GLN A 90 -6.96 20.85 -10.05
N LYS A 91 -5.75 21.24 -9.62
CA LYS A 91 -5.37 21.32 -8.20
C LYS A 91 -4.52 22.56 -7.93
N THR A 92 -4.69 23.10 -6.73
CA THR A 92 -3.78 24.12 -6.18
C THR A 92 -2.42 23.50 -5.86
N GLY A 93 -1.40 24.34 -5.61
CA GLY A 93 -0.09 23.87 -5.16
C GLY A 93 -0.17 23.00 -3.90
N GLU A 94 -1.02 23.38 -2.94
CA GLU A 94 -1.30 22.58 -1.74
C GLU A 94 -1.93 21.22 -2.10
N GLY A 95 -2.86 21.19 -3.05
CA GLY A 95 -3.46 19.94 -3.53
C GLY A 95 -2.44 19.00 -4.19
N TRP A 96 -1.43 19.54 -4.87
CA TRP A 96 -0.31 18.75 -5.42
C TRP A 96 0.60 18.19 -4.31
N GLN A 97 0.90 18.99 -3.29
CA GLN A 97 1.68 18.54 -2.12
C GLN A 97 0.94 17.45 -1.34
N GLN A 98 -0.38 17.59 -1.15
CA GLN A 98 -1.20 16.56 -0.53
C GLN A 98 -1.21 15.27 -1.35
N LEU A 99 -1.32 15.35 -2.67
CA LEU A 99 -1.25 14.17 -3.54
C LEU A 99 0.11 13.46 -3.42
N ALA A 100 1.22 14.21 -3.39
CA ALA A 100 2.55 13.65 -3.18
C ALA A 100 2.65 12.95 -1.81
N ALA A 101 2.16 13.58 -0.75
CA ALA A 101 2.12 13.00 0.59
C ALA A 101 1.29 11.69 0.63
N TYR A 102 0.12 11.66 -0.01
CA TYR A 102 -0.70 10.45 -0.09
C TYR A 102 0.01 9.31 -0.82
N CYS A 103 0.71 9.60 -1.93
CA CYS A 103 1.49 8.59 -2.64
C CYS A 103 2.59 7.98 -1.74
N ILE A 104 3.28 8.81 -0.97
CA ILE A 104 4.32 8.39 -0.01
C ILE A 104 3.73 7.55 1.12
N ILE A 105 2.62 7.99 1.73
CA ILE A 105 1.95 7.29 2.83
C ILE A 105 1.50 5.90 2.36
N ILE A 106 0.83 5.82 1.21
CA ILE A 106 0.34 4.56 0.65
C ILE A 106 1.51 3.62 0.33
N ALA A 107 2.53 4.11 -0.39
CA ALA A 107 3.69 3.28 -0.75
C ALA A 107 4.47 2.80 0.50
N THR A 108 4.57 3.63 1.53
CA THR A 108 5.19 3.23 2.81
C THR A 108 4.35 2.16 3.52
N GLY A 109 3.01 2.33 3.52
CA GLY A 109 2.05 1.38 4.07
C GLY A 109 2.11 -0.02 3.43
N PHE A 110 2.48 -0.12 2.15
CA PHE A 110 2.74 -1.39 1.49
C PHE A 110 4.19 -1.89 1.67
N SER A 111 5.17 -0.99 1.76
CA SER A 111 6.59 -1.36 1.89
C SER A 111 6.92 -2.00 3.25
N VAL A 112 6.43 -1.45 4.35
CA VAL A 112 6.75 -1.96 5.71
C VAL A 112 6.27 -3.40 5.92
N PRO A 113 5.02 -3.78 5.56
CA PRO A 113 4.55 -5.16 5.67
C PRO A 113 5.36 -6.19 4.88
N THR A 114 6.19 -5.78 3.91
CA THR A 114 7.07 -6.73 3.19
C THR A 114 8.04 -7.47 4.11
N MET A 115 8.33 -6.94 5.31
CA MET A 115 9.17 -7.62 6.30
C MET A 115 8.61 -9.01 6.70
N ILE A 116 7.30 -9.24 6.54
CA ILE A 116 6.66 -10.53 6.84
C ILE A 116 7.14 -11.65 5.91
N TYR A 117 7.61 -11.32 4.70
CA TYR A 117 8.04 -12.33 3.73
C TYR A 117 9.28 -13.11 4.17
N GLU A 118 10.07 -12.55 5.08
CA GLU A 118 11.28 -13.17 5.63
C GLU A 118 10.99 -14.16 6.76
N SER A 119 9.76 -14.17 7.29
CA SER A 119 9.38 -15.12 8.35
C SER A 119 9.30 -16.55 7.80
N SER A 120 10.11 -17.48 8.31
CA SER A 120 9.97 -18.91 8.00
C SER A 120 8.74 -19.54 8.66
N ARG A 121 8.12 -18.86 9.63
CA ARG A 121 6.99 -19.38 10.43
C ARG A 121 5.65 -19.33 9.70
N LEU A 122 5.53 -18.50 8.67
CA LEU A 122 4.28 -18.25 7.96
C LEU A 122 4.32 -18.81 6.55
N SER A 123 3.20 -19.39 6.12
CA SER A 123 3.04 -19.83 4.73
C SER A 123 3.04 -18.63 3.79
N PHE A 124 3.44 -18.85 2.54
CA PHE A 124 3.46 -17.80 1.52
C PHE A 124 2.08 -17.15 1.31
N ARG A 125 1.00 -17.94 1.37
CA ARG A 125 -0.38 -17.43 1.29
C ARG A 125 -0.72 -16.48 2.44
N LEU A 126 -0.33 -16.83 3.67
CA LEU A 126 -0.55 -15.97 4.84
C LEU A 126 0.29 -14.68 4.76
N LYS A 127 1.51 -14.75 4.24
CA LYS A 127 2.35 -13.55 4.01
C LYS A 127 1.70 -12.58 3.04
N ILE A 128 1.17 -13.08 1.92
CA ILE A 128 0.43 -12.25 0.95
C ILE A 128 -0.80 -11.62 1.61
N LEU A 129 -1.58 -12.41 2.34
CA LEU A 129 -2.79 -11.92 3.02
C LEU A 129 -2.46 -10.77 3.98
N ILE A 130 -1.44 -10.95 4.84
CA ILE A 130 -1.02 -9.91 5.78
C ILE A 130 -0.55 -8.64 5.05
N HIS A 131 0.28 -8.81 4.02
CA HIS A 131 0.80 -7.68 3.23
C HIS A 131 -0.32 -6.91 2.53
N LEU A 132 -1.22 -7.62 1.85
CA LEU A 132 -2.34 -7.03 1.11
C LEU A 132 -3.31 -6.32 2.07
N THR A 133 -3.64 -6.96 3.19
CA THR A 133 -4.53 -6.38 4.20
C THR A 133 -3.95 -5.11 4.82
N ALA A 134 -2.67 -5.12 5.21
CA ALA A 134 -2.03 -3.96 5.80
C ALA A 134 -1.94 -2.79 4.80
N GLY A 135 -1.52 -3.05 3.55
CA GLY A 135 -1.45 -2.02 2.52
C GLY A 135 -2.83 -1.48 2.13
N ALA A 136 -3.83 -2.36 1.98
CA ALA A 136 -5.20 -1.97 1.66
C ALA A 136 -5.83 -1.10 2.76
N LEU A 137 -5.59 -1.41 4.03
CA LEU A 137 -6.06 -0.59 5.15
C LEU A 137 -5.51 0.85 5.05
N ILE A 138 -4.19 1.00 4.84
CA ILE A 138 -3.57 2.32 4.69
C ILE A 138 -4.10 3.06 3.46
N TYR A 139 -4.26 2.35 2.33
CA TYR A 139 -4.84 2.93 1.12
C TYR A 139 -6.25 3.47 1.37
N LEU A 140 -7.11 2.67 2.00
CA LEU A 140 -8.50 3.03 2.24
C LEU A 140 -8.65 4.21 3.21
N ILE A 141 -7.86 4.23 4.29
CA ILE A 141 -7.80 5.37 5.21
C ILE A 141 -7.37 6.62 4.44
N THR A 142 -6.29 6.52 3.67
CA THR A 142 -5.77 7.65 2.88
C THR A 142 -6.78 8.14 1.85
N ALA A 143 -7.46 7.22 1.15
CA ALA A 143 -8.47 7.52 0.15
C ALA A 143 -9.73 8.17 0.72
N HIS A 144 -10.06 7.86 1.97
CA HIS A 144 -11.13 8.54 2.70
C HIS A 144 -10.74 9.99 3.01
N PHE A 145 -9.58 10.20 3.64
CA PHE A 145 -9.12 11.55 4.00
C PHE A 145 -8.78 12.43 2.79
N SER A 146 -8.39 11.84 1.66
CA SER A 146 -8.15 12.56 0.40
C SER A 146 -9.43 12.92 -0.36
N GLY A 147 -10.59 12.45 0.11
CA GLY A 147 -11.87 12.65 -0.57
C GLY A 147 -12.02 11.86 -1.87
N TRP A 148 -11.15 10.88 -2.14
CA TRP A 148 -11.28 10.00 -3.31
C TRP A 148 -12.52 9.09 -3.20
N ILE A 149 -12.91 8.74 -1.97
CA ILE A 149 -14.11 7.98 -1.67
C ILE A 149 -15.17 8.93 -1.10
N LYS A 150 -16.26 9.15 -1.84
CA LYS A 150 -17.38 10.01 -1.42
C LYS A 150 -18.39 9.17 -0.64
N THR A 151 -18.27 9.13 0.67
CA THR A 151 -19.07 8.23 1.53
C THR A 151 -20.58 8.50 1.48
N ARG A 152 -21.34 7.54 0.91
CA ARG A 152 -22.70 6.99 1.20
C ARG A 152 -23.10 5.99 0.07
N PRO A 153 -23.71 4.79 0.25
CA PRO A 153 -23.70 3.75 1.31
C PRO A 153 -22.60 2.68 1.11
N ASP A 154 -21.47 3.09 0.55
CA ASP A 154 -20.19 2.41 0.40
C ASP A 154 -19.33 2.38 1.69
N ALA A 155 -19.75 3.13 2.73
CA ALA A 155 -19.21 3.01 4.08
C ALA A 155 -19.35 1.58 4.63
N ALA A 156 -20.40 0.84 4.24
CA ALA A 156 -20.57 -0.57 4.59
C ALA A 156 -19.52 -1.47 3.91
N ALA A 157 -19.13 -1.20 2.66
CA ALA A 157 -18.09 -1.96 1.96
C ALA A 157 -16.71 -1.69 2.57
N LEU A 158 -16.43 -0.44 2.94
CA LEU A 158 -15.23 -0.06 3.68
C LEU A 158 -15.19 -0.71 5.07
N PHE A 159 -16.31 -0.69 5.80
CA PHE A 159 -16.45 -1.37 7.10
C PHE A 159 -16.34 -2.89 6.99
N LEU A 160 -16.89 -3.50 5.93
CA LEU A 160 -16.83 -4.94 5.65
C LEU A 160 -15.42 -5.36 5.21
N LEU A 161 -14.71 -4.54 4.46
CA LEU A 161 -13.30 -4.77 4.11
C LEU A 161 -12.40 -4.67 5.34
N ILE A 162 -12.56 -3.61 6.14
CA ILE A 162 -11.85 -3.46 7.42
C ILE A 162 -12.24 -4.59 8.40
N SER A 163 -13.51 -4.99 8.46
CA SER A 163 -13.96 -6.12 9.29
C SER A 163 -13.45 -7.47 8.79
N SER A 164 -13.34 -7.69 7.48
CA SER A 164 -12.76 -8.92 6.90
C SER A 164 -11.23 -8.99 7.14
N ALA A 165 -10.56 -7.85 7.12
CA ALA A 165 -9.16 -7.69 7.48
C ALA A 165 -8.92 -8.01 8.97
N ILE A 166 -9.82 -7.55 9.84
CA ILE A 166 -9.81 -7.87 11.28
C ILE A 166 -10.17 -9.35 11.51
N ALA A 167 -11.15 -9.93 10.81
CA ALA A 167 -11.56 -11.33 10.94
C ALA A 167 -10.48 -12.34 10.50
N ALA A 168 -9.56 -11.94 9.61
CA ALA A 168 -8.40 -12.74 9.26
C ALA A 168 -7.43 -12.94 10.44
N PHE A 169 -7.39 -12.03 11.42
CA PHE A 169 -6.53 -12.15 12.61
C PHE A 169 -6.99 -13.27 13.58
N PRO A 170 -8.27 -13.41 13.96
CA PRO A 170 -8.79 -14.55 14.72
C PRO A 170 -8.62 -15.88 14.00
N ALA A 171 -8.84 -15.94 12.67
CA ALA A 171 -8.62 -17.16 11.89
C ALA A 171 -7.14 -17.57 11.88
N LEU A 172 -6.23 -16.59 11.77
CA LEU A 172 -4.79 -16.78 11.89
C LEU A 172 -4.40 -17.22 13.31
N HIS A 173 -4.98 -16.61 14.35
CA HIS A 173 -4.75 -17.00 15.75
C HIS A 173 -5.26 -18.42 16.04
N ALA A 174 -6.45 -18.78 15.57
CA ALA A 174 -7.03 -20.11 15.71
C ALA A 174 -6.19 -21.17 14.98
N PHE A 175 -5.73 -20.89 13.76
CA PHE A 175 -4.83 -21.77 13.00
C PHE A 175 -3.48 -21.97 13.72
N LEU A 176 -2.87 -20.89 14.24
CA LEU A 176 -1.62 -20.96 15.00
C LEU A 176 -1.78 -21.64 16.37
N SER A 177 -2.97 -21.58 16.95
CA SER A 177 -3.33 -22.27 18.20
C SER A 177 -3.55 -23.76 17.97
N ALA A 178 -4.25 -24.13 16.91
CA ALA A 178 -4.45 -25.53 16.52
C ALA A 178 -3.11 -26.22 16.19
N LYS A 179 -2.22 -25.53 15.46
CA LYS A 179 -0.88 -26.05 15.14
C LYS A 179 0.04 -26.19 16.36
N ARG A 180 -0.17 -25.39 17.42
CA ARG A 180 0.56 -25.51 18.70
C ARG A 180 0.07 -26.69 19.56
N ARG A 181 -1.20 -27.12 19.39
CA ARG A 181 -1.79 -28.26 20.12
C ARG A 181 -1.57 -29.60 19.42
N ALA A 182 -1.24 -29.59 18.14
CA ALA A 182 -0.94 -30.78 17.34
C ALA A 182 0.54 -31.23 17.45
N LYS A 183 1.27 -30.68 18.43
CA LYS A 183 2.67 -30.97 18.74
C LYS A 183 2.76 -31.30 20.22
#